data_AF-A0A3D8RDY3-F1
#
_entry.id   AF-A0A3D8RDY3-F1
#
_cell.length_a   1.000
_cell.length_b   1.000
_cell.length_c   1.000
_cell.angle_alpha   90.00
_cell.angle_beta   90.00
_cell.angle_gamma   90.00
#
_symmetry.space_group_name_H-M   'P 1'
#
loop_
_entity.id
_entity.type
_entity.pdbx_description
1 polymer ?
#
loop_
_entity_poly.entity_id
_entity_poly.type
_entity_poly.pdbx_seq_one_letter_code
_entity_poly.pdbx_strand_id
1 'polypeptide(L)'
;MGDITPAVTPLGAYAPRRFMSTQRPQNQFGAIVVGAGPAGVAAVGNLLEEKSGPILWVDNLFDGGRLNKHYREVPSNTRVKRFAGFLDGVEVFKQIEKEMPKPNGMTQLRSLDQENTCYIAEAADMCMSLTEGLSEERGVWKQQGSVTKAAWSETNQWSVSIAPTDTSVSPVTLSASMLILCTGSEPISGTLPAPNLREIGLDPALSPTLLSQTLSKDTPSTVAVIGASHSAILVLRNLYNLASSTHPHLRIKWFTRHPLRYAEEKDGWILRDNTGLKGHVATWAKEHLEEDVLSASPVSQFLQKVSTTRGNEQEVYARELKDCTHCVQAIGYVKSPLPDLLVNDQKVDLQFDHDSAGFEDKKTGEVVRGLYGAGIAFPERVTDPEGNVEMAVGLFKFMKFLRRVVPQWKA
;
A
#
# COMPACT_ATOMS: atom_id res chain seq x y z
N MET A 1 2.73 4.43 -32.91
CA MET A 1 1.51 5.17 -32.50
C MET A 1 1.75 5.57 -31.06
N GLY A 2 1.87 6.88 -30.82
CA GLY A 2 2.26 7.39 -29.50
C GLY A 2 1.08 7.32 -28.54
N ASP A 3 1.22 6.52 -27.47
CA ASP A 3 0.33 6.60 -26.32
C ASP A 3 0.56 7.94 -25.63
N ILE A 4 -0.41 8.83 -25.77
CA ILE A 4 -0.48 10.10 -25.08
C ILE A 4 -0.87 9.76 -23.64
N THR A 5 0.10 9.70 -22.74
CA THR A 5 -0.15 9.66 -21.30
C THR A 5 -0.99 10.89 -20.95
N PRO A 6 -2.23 10.75 -20.45
CA PRO A 6 -3.04 11.91 -20.10
C PRO A 6 -2.41 12.63 -18.91
N ALA A 7 -2.32 13.95 -18.99
CA ALA A 7 -1.91 14.79 -17.88
C ALA A 7 -2.97 14.69 -16.77
N VAL A 8 -2.69 13.93 -15.71
CA VAL A 8 -3.52 13.87 -14.51
C VAL A 8 -3.40 15.20 -13.79
N THR A 9 -4.39 16.06 -13.97
CA THR A 9 -4.48 17.34 -13.24
C THR A 9 -5.07 17.04 -11.86
N PRO A 10 -4.39 17.38 -10.74
CA PRO A 10 -4.97 17.21 -9.42
C PRO A 10 -6.23 18.08 -9.30
N LEU A 11 -7.33 17.50 -8.81
CA LEU A 11 -8.43 18.30 -8.27
C LEU A 11 -7.84 19.18 -7.16
N GLY A 12 -7.94 20.51 -7.33
CA GLY A 12 -7.16 21.49 -6.59
C GLY A 12 -7.21 21.37 -5.07
N ALA A 13 -6.14 21.81 -4.41
CA ALA A 13 -6.06 21.92 -2.96
C ALA A 13 -7.13 22.90 -2.45
N TYR A 14 -8.18 22.38 -1.80
CA TYR A 14 -9.20 23.20 -1.14
C TYR A 14 -8.77 23.56 0.28
N ALA A 15 -8.91 24.84 0.62
CA ALA A 15 -8.51 25.42 1.90
C ALA A 15 -9.31 24.82 3.09
N PRO A 16 -8.70 24.71 4.29
CA PRO A 16 -9.38 24.15 5.46
C PRO A 16 -10.54 25.03 5.92
N ARG A 17 -11.77 24.50 5.87
CA ARG A 17 -12.93 25.12 6.53
C ARG A 17 -12.88 24.84 8.04
N ARG A 18 -12.96 25.90 8.85
CA ARG A 18 -13.16 25.80 10.31
C ARG A 18 -14.60 25.37 10.59
N PHE A 19 -14.78 24.18 11.14
CA PHE A 19 -16.06 23.70 11.65
C PHE A 19 -16.17 23.96 13.17
N MET A 20 -17.36 24.34 13.63
CA MET A 20 -17.67 24.52 15.05
C MET A 20 -17.65 23.16 15.75
N SER A 21 -16.92 23.04 16.88
CA SER A 21 -16.70 21.75 17.54
C SER A 21 -17.93 21.26 18.31
N THR A 22 -18.36 20.04 18.03
CA THR A 22 -19.04 19.19 19.01
C THR A 22 -18.06 18.88 20.15
N GLN A 23 -18.51 18.88 21.41
CA GLN A 23 -17.63 18.61 22.55
C GLN A 23 -16.98 17.23 22.39
N ARG A 24 -15.65 17.21 22.25
CA ARG A 24 -14.83 15.99 22.18
C ARG A 24 -15.12 15.13 23.43
N PRO A 25 -15.33 13.81 23.29
CA PRO A 25 -15.41 12.91 24.44
C PRO A 25 -14.22 13.14 25.37
N GLN A 26 -14.45 13.07 26.67
CA GLN A 26 -13.57 13.58 27.73
C GLN A 26 -12.27 12.75 27.96
N ASN A 27 -11.68 12.20 26.88
CA ASN A 27 -10.44 11.41 26.75
C ASN A 27 -10.61 9.88 26.57
N GLN A 28 -11.85 9.39 26.40
CA GLN A 28 -12.12 7.96 26.21
C GLN A 28 -12.83 7.71 24.87
N PHE A 29 -12.27 6.81 24.07
CA PHE A 29 -12.79 6.36 22.77
C PHE A 29 -13.20 4.89 22.81
N GLY A 30 -14.15 4.50 21.95
CA GLY A 30 -14.42 3.08 21.71
C GLY A 30 -13.26 2.43 20.95
N ALA A 31 -12.68 3.15 19.99
CA ALA A 31 -11.56 2.68 19.19
C ALA A 31 -10.57 3.80 18.84
N ILE A 32 -9.29 3.45 18.80
CA ILE A 32 -8.23 4.25 18.17
C ILE A 32 -7.75 3.50 16.91
N VAL A 33 -7.83 4.15 15.76
CA VAL A 33 -7.31 3.62 14.48
C VAL A 33 -6.04 4.37 14.10
N VAL A 34 -4.97 3.65 13.79
CA VAL A 34 -3.65 4.22 13.46
C VAL A 34 -3.34 4.04 11.98
N GLY A 35 -3.28 5.14 11.25
CA GLY A 35 -3.02 5.21 9.81
C GLY A 35 -4.28 5.50 9.00
N ALA A 36 -4.18 6.42 8.04
CA ALA A 36 -5.27 6.85 7.14
C ALA A 36 -5.04 6.40 5.68
N GLY A 37 -4.25 5.35 5.48
CA GLY A 37 -4.25 4.61 4.22
C GLY A 37 -5.56 3.83 4.00
N PRO A 38 -5.71 3.10 2.89
CA PRO A 38 -6.98 2.46 2.55
C PRO A 38 -7.50 1.45 3.58
N ALA A 39 -6.61 0.76 4.30
CA ALA A 39 -6.99 -0.12 5.40
C ALA A 39 -7.53 0.65 6.61
N GLY A 40 -6.97 1.82 6.91
CA GLY A 40 -7.46 2.72 7.95
C GLY A 40 -8.86 3.26 7.63
N VAL A 41 -9.04 3.72 6.38
CA VAL A 41 -10.35 4.14 5.86
C VAL A 41 -11.37 3.01 6.06
N ALA A 42 -11.05 1.80 5.59
CA ALA A 42 -11.93 0.64 5.73
C ALA A 42 -12.21 0.28 7.19
N ALA A 43 -11.21 0.33 8.08
CA ALA A 43 -11.37 0.02 9.48
C ALA A 43 -12.34 0.99 10.16
N VAL A 44 -12.18 2.30 9.93
CA VAL A 44 -13.12 3.31 10.44
C VAL A 44 -14.53 3.07 9.92
N GLY A 45 -14.69 2.80 8.61
CA GLY A 45 -15.99 2.52 8.02
C GLY A 45 -16.71 1.32 8.67
N ASN A 46 -15.99 0.22 8.89
CA ASN A 46 -16.55 -0.99 9.52
C ASN A 46 -16.84 -0.79 11.01
N LEU A 47 -15.97 -0.07 11.74
CA LEU A 47 -16.21 0.25 13.16
C LEU A 47 -17.46 1.13 13.35
N LEU A 48 -17.76 2.01 12.39
CA LEU A 48 -19.01 2.78 12.39
C LEU A 48 -20.24 1.90 12.15
N GLU A 49 -20.17 0.89 11.29
CA GLU A 49 -21.28 -0.07 11.11
C GLU A 49 -21.57 -0.84 12.40
N GLU A 50 -20.52 -1.28 13.09
CA GLU A 50 -20.62 -1.97 14.38
C GLU A 50 -20.84 -1.03 15.57
N LYS A 51 -21.06 0.27 15.32
CA LYS A 51 -21.32 1.29 16.35
C LYS A 51 -20.27 1.31 17.48
N SER A 52 -19.01 1.00 17.14
CA SER A 52 -17.87 0.95 18.06
C SER A 52 -17.29 2.33 18.39
N GLY A 53 -18.12 3.37 18.35
CA GLY A 53 -17.72 4.76 18.58
C GLY A 53 -17.73 5.16 20.06
N PRO A 54 -17.18 6.34 20.40
CA PRO A 54 -16.55 7.30 19.49
C PRO A 54 -15.19 6.80 18.96
N ILE A 55 -14.81 7.16 17.73
CA ILE A 55 -13.55 6.71 17.10
C ILE A 55 -12.54 7.85 17.07
N LEU A 56 -11.33 7.61 17.56
CA LEU A 56 -10.18 8.48 17.30
C LEU A 56 -9.37 7.88 16.15
N TRP A 57 -9.25 8.62 15.05
CA TRP A 57 -8.43 8.24 13.92
C TRP A 57 -7.14 9.07 13.94
N VAL A 58 -6.00 8.40 13.94
CA VAL A 58 -4.67 9.02 14.05
C VAL A 58 -3.90 8.79 12.77
N ASP A 59 -3.40 9.86 12.16
CA ASP A 59 -2.53 9.79 10.99
C ASP A 59 -1.67 11.05 10.89
N ASN A 60 -0.54 10.98 10.19
CA ASN A 60 0.34 12.13 10.02
C ASN A 60 -0.23 13.19 9.06
N LEU A 61 -1.02 12.80 8.05
CA LEU A 61 -1.42 13.69 6.95
C LEU A 61 -2.89 13.56 6.52
N PHE A 62 -3.54 12.42 6.77
CA PHE A 62 -4.90 12.11 6.29
C PHE A 62 -5.06 12.22 4.76
N ASP A 63 -4.00 11.88 4.03
CA ASP A 63 -3.92 12.07 2.58
C ASP A 63 -4.08 10.77 1.78
N GLY A 64 -4.57 9.68 2.38
CA GLY A 64 -4.64 8.36 1.73
C GLY A 64 -3.33 7.58 1.79
N GLY A 65 -2.32 8.10 2.49
CA GLY A 65 -1.06 7.42 2.78
C GLY A 65 -0.24 7.13 1.52
N ARG A 66 0.51 6.02 1.54
CA ARG A 66 1.45 5.69 0.45
C ARG A 66 0.79 5.48 -0.91
N LEU A 67 -0.49 5.08 -0.94
CA LEU A 67 -1.27 4.95 -2.16
C LEU A 67 -1.33 6.28 -2.92
N ASN A 68 -1.65 7.36 -2.20
CA ASN A 68 -1.69 8.71 -2.76
C ASN A 68 -0.29 9.30 -2.93
N LYS A 69 0.61 9.12 -1.96
CA LYS A 69 1.90 9.78 -1.97
C LYS A 69 2.85 9.30 -3.06
N HIS A 70 2.83 8.00 -3.40
CA HIS A 70 3.86 7.40 -4.25
C HIS A 70 3.34 6.74 -5.53
N TYR A 71 2.06 6.37 -5.58
CA TYR A 71 1.59 5.43 -6.60
C TYR A 71 0.58 6.02 -7.59
N ARG A 72 0.32 7.32 -7.61
CA ARG A 72 -0.71 7.93 -8.48
C ARG A 72 -0.55 7.58 -9.97
N GLU A 73 0.69 7.64 -10.48
CA GLU A 73 1.02 7.32 -11.88
C GLU A 73 1.13 5.81 -12.14
N VAL A 74 0.96 4.96 -11.13
CA VAL A 74 0.99 3.51 -11.29
C VAL A 74 -0.33 3.06 -11.89
N PRO A 75 -0.31 2.38 -13.04
CA PRO A 75 -1.51 1.77 -13.57
C PRO A 75 -1.81 0.48 -12.78
N SER A 76 -3.02 0.40 -12.25
CA SER A 76 -3.47 -0.64 -11.34
C SER A 76 -3.52 -2.01 -12.02
N ASN A 77 -3.33 -3.06 -11.23
CA ASN A 77 -3.63 -4.44 -11.60
C ASN A 77 -5.04 -4.88 -11.18
N THR A 78 -5.82 -3.97 -10.60
CA THR A 78 -7.17 -4.19 -10.07
C THR A 78 -8.19 -3.54 -11.01
N ARG A 79 -9.22 -4.32 -11.39
CA ARG A 79 -10.35 -3.80 -12.18
C ARG A 79 -11.13 -2.76 -11.38
N VAL A 80 -11.63 -1.72 -12.05
CA VAL A 80 -12.36 -0.59 -11.42
C VAL A 80 -13.52 -1.08 -10.54
N LYS A 81 -14.28 -2.10 -10.97
CA LYS A 81 -15.38 -2.66 -10.17
C LYS A 81 -14.99 -3.13 -8.77
N ARG A 82 -13.72 -3.50 -8.55
CA ARG A 82 -13.25 -3.89 -7.22
C ARG A 82 -13.04 -2.67 -6.32
N PHE A 83 -12.60 -1.54 -6.86
CA PHE A 83 -12.58 -0.28 -6.13
C PHE A 83 -13.99 0.23 -5.86
N ALA A 84 -14.91 0.11 -6.84
CA ALA A 84 -16.33 0.36 -6.61
C ALA A 84 -16.90 -0.53 -5.49
N GLY A 85 -16.54 -1.82 -5.47
CA GLY A 85 -16.90 -2.74 -4.39
C GLY A 85 -16.32 -2.38 -3.02
N PHE A 86 -15.23 -1.60 -2.96
CA PHE A 86 -14.73 -1.04 -1.69
C PHE A 86 -15.69 0.03 -1.15
N LEU A 87 -16.19 0.92 -2.02
CA LEU A 87 -17.21 1.92 -1.64
C LEU A 87 -18.51 1.26 -1.20
N ASP A 88 -18.90 0.20 -1.90
CA ASP A 88 -20.13 -0.53 -1.60
C ASP A 88 -20.06 -1.40 -0.34
N GLY A 89 -18.87 -1.52 0.24
CA GLY A 89 -18.57 -2.40 1.36
C GLY A 89 -19.33 -2.05 2.64
N VAL A 90 -19.49 -0.76 2.92
CA VAL A 90 -20.16 -0.27 4.14
C VAL A 90 -21.16 0.86 3.81
N GLU A 91 -22.25 0.95 4.57
CA GLU A 91 -23.33 1.91 4.31
C GLU A 91 -22.85 3.36 4.51
N VAL A 92 -21.98 3.62 5.48
CA VAL A 92 -21.45 4.97 5.72
C VAL A 92 -20.70 5.53 4.50
N PHE A 93 -20.01 4.69 3.72
CA PHE A 93 -19.33 5.15 2.49
C PHE A 93 -20.34 5.52 1.40
N LYS A 94 -21.43 4.75 1.27
CA LYS A 94 -22.53 5.08 0.34
C LYS A 94 -23.23 6.37 0.71
N GLN A 95 -23.39 6.65 2.01
CA GLN A 95 -23.94 7.92 2.48
C GLN A 95 -23.01 9.09 2.13
N ILE A 96 -21.71 8.95 2.41
CA ILE A 96 -20.69 9.95 2.04
C ILE A 96 -20.72 10.20 0.52
N GLU A 97 -20.79 9.15 -0.31
CA GLU A 97 -20.89 9.25 -1.78
C GLU A 97 -22.13 10.03 -2.24
N LYS A 98 -23.27 9.88 -1.54
CA LYS A 98 -24.52 10.60 -1.86
C LYS A 98 -24.48 12.07 -1.45
N GLU A 99 -23.91 12.37 -0.30
CA GLU A 99 -23.94 13.70 0.32
C GLU A 99 -22.84 14.63 -0.20
N MET A 100 -21.69 14.09 -0.57
CA MET A 100 -20.55 14.92 -0.98
C MET A 100 -20.81 15.65 -2.30
N PRO A 101 -20.36 16.93 -2.43
CA PRO A 101 -20.41 17.67 -3.68
C PRO A 101 -19.76 16.90 -4.83
N LYS A 102 -20.34 17.06 -6.04
CA LYS A 102 -19.90 16.39 -7.26
C LYS A 102 -19.32 17.42 -8.24
N PRO A 103 -18.27 17.08 -9.01
CA PRO A 103 -17.57 15.79 -9.03
C PRO A 103 -16.62 15.60 -7.83
N ASN A 104 -16.43 14.35 -7.42
CA ASN A 104 -15.45 13.92 -6.43
C ASN A 104 -14.83 12.57 -6.84
N GLY A 105 -13.81 12.10 -6.10
CA GLY A 105 -13.05 10.89 -6.45
C GLY A 105 -13.91 9.63 -6.56
N MET A 106 -15.01 9.51 -5.80
CA MET A 106 -15.92 8.38 -5.88
C MET A 106 -16.74 8.43 -7.17
N THR A 107 -17.34 9.58 -7.48
CA THR A 107 -18.10 9.74 -8.73
C THR A 107 -17.24 9.59 -9.98
N GLN A 108 -15.99 10.05 -9.93
CA GLN A 108 -15.02 9.86 -11.00
C GLN A 108 -14.74 8.37 -11.20
N LEU A 109 -14.41 7.64 -10.14
CA LEU A 109 -14.17 6.20 -10.19
C LEU A 109 -15.37 5.42 -10.76
N ARG A 110 -16.60 5.79 -10.41
CA ARG A 110 -17.83 5.17 -10.95
C ARG A 110 -18.03 5.42 -12.44
N SER A 111 -17.52 6.53 -12.97
CA SER A 111 -17.66 6.89 -14.39
C SER A 111 -16.74 6.10 -15.32
N LEU A 112 -15.71 5.45 -14.78
CA LEU A 112 -14.76 4.64 -15.53
C LEU A 112 -15.37 3.28 -15.94
N ASP A 113 -14.76 2.64 -16.94
CA ASP A 113 -15.12 1.27 -17.33
C ASP A 113 -14.85 0.29 -16.19
N GLN A 114 -15.92 -0.28 -15.66
CA GLN A 114 -15.89 -1.18 -14.50
C GLN A 114 -15.15 -2.49 -14.76
N GLU A 115 -15.03 -2.91 -16.02
CA GLU A 115 -14.32 -4.14 -16.40
C GLU A 115 -12.84 -3.91 -16.74
N ASN A 116 -12.41 -2.65 -16.89
CA ASN A 116 -11.01 -2.32 -17.14
C ASN A 116 -10.25 -1.99 -15.85
N THR A 117 -8.92 -1.87 -15.94
CA THR A 117 -8.06 -1.27 -14.90
C THR A 117 -7.99 0.25 -15.05
N CYS A 118 -7.62 0.96 -13.99
CA CYS A 118 -7.38 2.40 -14.00
C CYS A 118 -6.02 2.76 -13.38
N TYR A 119 -5.63 4.03 -13.40
CA TYR A 119 -4.51 4.50 -12.58
C TYR A 119 -4.88 4.45 -11.09
N ILE A 120 -3.88 4.22 -10.24
CA ILE A 120 -4.05 4.22 -8.78
C ILE A 120 -4.45 5.60 -8.25
N ALA A 121 -4.19 6.68 -9.01
CA ALA A 121 -4.72 8.02 -8.74
C ALA A 121 -6.23 8.01 -8.44
N GLU A 122 -7.02 7.25 -9.21
CA GLU A 122 -8.48 7.18 -9.06
C GLU A 122 -8.88 6.56 -7.70
N ALA A 123 -8.17 5.50 -7.29
CA ALA A 123 -8.38 4.87 -5.99
C ALA A 123 -7.88 5.75 -4.83
N ALA A 124 -6.81 6.52 -5.04
CA ALA A 124 -6.31 7.49 -4.07
C ALA A 124 -7.31 8.63 -3.86
N ASP A 125 -7.88 9.18 -4.92
CA ASP A 125 -8.88 10.26 -4.84
C ASP A 125 -10.18 9.78 -4.19
N MET A 126 -10.59 8.54 -4.47
CA MET A 126 -11.68 7.88 -3.74
C MET A 126 -11.38 7.80 -2.23
N CYS A 127 -10.19 7.32 -1.83
CA CYS A 127 -9.82 7.25 -0.41
C CYS A 127 -9.74 8.63 0.25
N MET A 128 -9.23 9.64 -0.44
CA MET A 128 -9.20 11.02 0.07
C MET A 128 -10.62 11.56 0.28
N SER A 129 -11.51 11.33 -0.68
CA SER A 129 -12.91 11.72 -0.61
C SER A 129 -13.62 11.07 0.60
N LEU A 130 -13.39 9.77 0.83
CA LEU A 130 -13.91 9.08 2.01
C LEU A 130 -13.32 9.62 3.31
N THR A 131 -12.01 9.86 3.35
CA THR A 131 -11.35 10.44 4.52
C THR A 131 -11.95 11.79 4.86
N GLU A 132 -12.24 12.65 3.89
CA GLU A 132 -12.92 13.93 4.11
C GLU A 132 -14.31 13.74 4.76
N GLY A 133 -15.15 12.88 4.18
CA GLY A 133 -16.50 12.62 4.66
C GLY A 133 -16.61 11.91 6.01
N LEU A 134 -15.57 11.20 6.44
CA LEU A 134 -15.46 10.60 7.78
C LEU A 134 -15.10 11.68 8.82
N SER A 135 -16.13 12.35 9.33
CA SER A 135 -16.03 13.54 10.19
C SER A 135 -16.54 13.32 11.62
N GLU A 136 -16.38 14.34 12.48
CA GLU A 136 -16.86 14.33 13.87
C GLU A 136 -18.38 14.15 13.97
N GLU A 137 -19.15 14.67 13.01
CA GLU A 137 -20.60 14.50 12.94
C GLU A 137 -21.01 13.02 12.82
N ARG A 138 -20.10 12.18 12.32
CA ARG A 138 -20.27 10.73 12.21
C ARG A 138 -19.61 9.96 13.36
N GLY A 139 -19.10 10.66 14.38
CA GLY A 139 -18.40 10.05 15.51
C GLY A 139 -16.93 9.69 15.23
N VAL A 140 -16.29 10.38 14.28
CA VAL A 140 -14.86 10.18 13.95
C VAL A 140 -14.06 11.45 14.22
N TRP A 141 -13.17 11.40 15.20
CA TRP A 141 -12.26 12.49 15.54
C TRP A 141 -10.89 12.24 14.94
N LYS A 142 -10.38 13.18 14.14
CA LYS A 142 -9.06 13.09 13.54
C LYS A 142 -8.02 13.73 14.45
N GLN A 143 -6.93 13.02 14.69
CA GLN A 143 -5.77 13.54 15.42
C GLN A 143 -4.54 13.42 14.53
N GLN A 144 -3.99 14.56 14.15
CA GLN A 144 -2.74 14.57 13.41
C GLN A 144 -1.57 14.21 14.32
N GLY A 145 -0.74 13.27 13.90
CA GLY A 145 0.44 12.84 14.62
C GLY A 145 0.80 11.36 14.42
N SER A 146 1.85 10.95 15.11
CA SER A 146 2.35 9.57 15.12
C SER A 146 2.13 8.94 16.49
N VAL A 147 1.56 7.74 16.50
CA VAL A 147 1.50 6.93 17.73
C VAL A 147 2.91 6.42 18.03
N THR A 148 3.43 6.76 19.20
CA THR A 148 4.79 6.38 19.62
C THR A 148 4.76 5.21 20.61
N LYS A 149 3.71 5.14 21.43
CA LYS A 149 3.53 4.13 22.47
C LYS A 149 2.05 3.83 22.67
N ALA A 150 1.72 2.57 22.93
CA ALA A 150 0.43 2.21 23.52
C ALA A 150 0.61 1.14 24.60
N ALA A 151 -0.10 1.30 25.70
CA ALA A 151 -0.06 0.40 26.85
C ALA A 151 -1.47 -0.08 27.21
N TRP A 152 -1.65 -1.40 27.33
CA TRP A 152 -2.87 -1.97 27.89
C TRP A 152 -2.86 -1.81 29.41
N SER A 153 -3.86 -1.12 29.95
CA SER A 153 -4.02 -0.80 31.36
C SER A 153 -4.79 -1.88 32.13
N GLU A 154 -4.64 -1.87 33.46
CA GLU A 154 -5.42 -2.71 34.38
C GLU A 154 -6.94 -2.46 34.29
N THR A 155 -7.35 -1.30 33.76
CA THR A 155 -8.75 -0.94 33.52
C THR A 155 -9.32 -1.52 32.23
N ASN A 156 -8.62 -2.47 31.58
CA ASN A 156 -8.98 -3.07 30.29
C ASN A 156 -9.13 -2.04 29.17
N GLN A 157 -8.16 -1.13 29.05
CA GLN A 157 -8.13 -0.11 28.00
C GLN A 157 -6.71 0.11 27.49
N TRP A 158 -6.59 0.48 26.22
CA TRP A 158 -5.37 1.03 25.66
C TRP A 158 -5.20 2.48 26.08
N SER A 159 -4.04 2.83 26.63
CA SER A 159 -3.54 4.19 26.78
C SER A 159 -2.54 4.46 25.65
N VAL A 160 -2.86 5.39 24.76
CA VAL A 160 -2.14 5.63 23.50
C VAL A 160 -1.51 7.01 23.50
N SER A 161 -0.19 7.07 23.39
CA SER A 161 0.58 8.31 23.28
C SER A 161 0.81 8.69 21.82
N ILE A 162 0.45 9.93 21.49
CA ILE A 162 0.50 10.48 20.14
C ILE A 162 1.44 11.68 20.16
N ALA A 163 2.55 11.57 19.44
CA ALA A 163 3.45 12.68 19.18
C ALA A 163 2.87 13.53 18.02
N PRO A 164 2.66 14.84 18.22
CA PRO A 164 2.17 15.71 17.16
C PRO A 164 3.19 15.85 16.05
N THR A 165 2.70 16.12 14.84
CA THR A 165 3.56 16.43 13.69
C THR A 165 4.28 17.77 13.88
N ASP A 166 3.64 18.73 14.54
CA ASP A 166 4.26 19.97 14.98
C ASP A 166 4.92 19.76 16.35
N THR A 167 6.25 19.76 16.39
CA THR A 167 7.04 19.53 17.60
C THR A 167 6.91 20.65 18.65
N SER A 168 6.29 21.78 18.32
CA SER A 168 5.96 22.82 19.29
C SER A 168 4.76 22.46 20.18
N VAL A 169 3.98 21.47 19.77
CA VAL A 169 2.83 20.96 20.52
C VAL A 169 3.29 19.79 21.41
N SER A 170 2.76 19.71 22.62
CA SER A 170 3.06 18.59 23.52
C SER A 170 2.36 17.30 23.06
N PRO A 171 2.98 16.12 23.26
CA PRO A 171 2.32 14.83 23.07
C PRO A 171 1.02 14.73 23.87
N VAL A 172 0.03 14.03 23.31
CA VAL A 172 -1.23 13.74 23.98
C VAL A 172 -1.36 12.26 24.26
N THR A 173 -2.00 11.90 25.37
CA THR A 173 -2.33 10.52 25.71
C THR A 173 -3.84 10.37 25.82
N LEU A 174 -4.40 9.40 25.11
CA LEU A 174 -5.83 9.16 25.04
C LEU A 174 -6.12 7.67 25.24
N SER A 175 -7.29 7.36 25.79
CA SER A 175 -7.65 5.98 26.11
C SER A 175 -8.69 5.43 25.14
N ALA A 176 -8.61 4.13 24.84
CA ALA A 176 -9.65 3.43 24.09
C ALA A 176 -9.79 1.95 24.45
N SER A 177 -10.97 1.39 24.21
CA SER A 177 -11.19 -0.05 24.36
C SER A 177 -10.48 -0.88 23.29
N MET A 178 -10.36 -0.34 22.07
CA MET A 178 -9.67 -1.01 20.97
C MET A 178 -8.58 -0.14 20.34
N LEU A 179 -7.50 -0.77 19.91
CA LEU A 179 -6.41 -0.19 19.13
C LEU A 179 -6.26 -0.97 17.83
N ILE A 180 -6.44 -0.30 16.70
CA ILE A 180 -6.37 -0.89 15.36
C ILE A 180 -5.15 -0.33 14.62
N LEU A 181 -4.20 -1.20 14.30
CA LEU A 181 -2.97 -0.86 13.60
C LEU A 181 -3.15 -1.01 12.08
N CYS A 182 -3.25 0.12 11.38
CA CYS A 182 -3.29 0.20 9.92
C CYS A 182 -2.02 0.90 9.39
N THR A 183 -0.86 0.54 9.94
CA THR A 183 0.41 1.26 9.83
C THR A 183 1.08 1.18 8.45
N GLY A 184 0.62 0.28 7.58
CA GLY A 184 1.15 0.14 6.23
C GLY A 184 2.53 -0.52 6.17
N SER A 185 3.18 -0.38 5.01
CA SER A 185 4.45 -1.06 4.72
C SER A 185 5.28 -0.23 3.76
N GLU A 186 6.58 -0.46 3.77
CA GLU A 186 7.57 0.20 2.93
C GLU A 186 8.33 -0.80 2.05
N PRO A 187 8.81 -0.39 0.86
CA PRO A 187 9.61 -1.26 0.01
C PRO A 187 10.82 -1.80 0.76
N ILE A 188 11.11 -3.09 0.58
CA ILE A 188 12.32 -3.68 1.12
C ILE A 188 13.51 -3.12 0.35
N SER A 189 14.49 -2.59 1.09
CA SER A 189 15.84 -2.31 0.60
C SER A 189 16.84 -3.10 1.43
N GLY A 190 17.91 -3.57 0.78
CA GLY A 190 19.02 -4.27 1.40
C GLY A 190 20.36 -3.88 0.79
N THR A 191 21.43 -4.17 1.52
CA THR A 191 22.79 -3.95 1.02
C THR A 191 23.11 -4.90 -0.14
N LEU A 192 23.64 -4.35 -1.23
CA LEU A 192 24.09 -5.09 -2.40
C LEU A 192 25.63 -5.16 -2.43
N PRO A 193 26.24 -6.21 -3.03
CA PRO A 193 27.69 -6.38 -3.12
C PRO A 193 28.33 -5.46 -4.18
N ALA A 194 27.95 -4.18 -4.21
CA ALA A 194 28.49 -3.14 -5.09
C ALA A 194 28.33 -1.76 -4.41
N PRO A 195 29.37 -1.27 -3.70
CA PRO A 195 29.25 -0.11 -2.80
C PRO A 195 29.01 1.22 -3.53
N ASN A 196 29.31 1.29 -4.83
CA ASN A 196 29.17 2.52 -5.62
C ASN A 196 27.78 2.67 -6.27
N LEU A 197 26.86 1.71 -6.05
CA LEU A 197 25.50 1.80 -6.58
C LEU A 197 24.72 2.92 -5.92
N ARG A 198 24.10 3.76 -6.74
CA ARG A 198 23.10 4.73 -6.28
C ARG A 198 21.73 4.07 -6.26
N GLU A 199 21.14 3.96 -5.08
CA GLU A 199 19.77 3.45 -4.97
C GLU A 199 18.78 4.50 -5.47
N ILE A 200 17.99 4.14 -6.48
CA ILE A 200 16.85 4.96 -6.90
C ILE A 200 15.70 4.79 -5.89
N GLY A 201 15.49 3.56 -5.42
CA GLY A 201 14.35 3.18 -4.58
C GLY A 201 13.13 2.80 -5.41
N LEU A 202 12.27 1.93 -4.88
CA LEU A 202 11.12 1.41 -5.62
C LEU A 202 10.06 2.48 -5.90
N ASP A 203 9.76 3.34 -4.92
CA ASP A 203 8.72 4.37 -5.05
C ASP A 203 8.97 5.36 -6.20
N PRO A 204 10.12 6.05 -6.28
CA PRO A 204 10.40 6.94 -7.40
C PRO A 204 10.53 6.19 -8.73
N ALA A 205 10.98 4.92 -8.73
CA ALA A 205 11.08 4.13 -9.96
C ALA A 205 9.71 3.74 -10.56
N LEU A 206 8.66 3.70 -9.73
CA LEU A 206 7.29 3.43 -10.17
C LEU A 206 6.60 4.66 -10.77
N SER A 207 7.07 5.87 -10.48
CA SER A 207 6.61 7.12 -11.10
C SER A 207 7.44 7.43 -12.35
N PRO A 208 6.86 7.41 -13.56
CA PRO A 208 7.57 7.84 -14.77
C PRO A 208 8.13 9.25 -14.64
N THR A 209 7.37 10.17 -14.03
CA THR A 209 7.79 11.55 -13.81
C THR A 209 9.03 11.63 -12.92
N LEU A 210 9.00 11.05 -11.71
CA LEU A 210 10.13 11.10 -10.78
C LEU A 210 11.34 10.34 -11.30
N LEU A 211 11.13 9.18 -11.93
CA LEU A 211 12.22 8.40 -12.52
C LEU A 211 12.95 9.18 -13.61
N SER A 212 12.20 9.90 -14.47
CA SER A 212 12.79 10.72 -15.54
C SER A 212 13.66 11.86 -15.02
N GLN A 213 13.31 12.41 -13.84
CA GLN A 213 14.06 13.47 -13.17
C GLN A 213 15.27 12.93 -12.40
N THR A 214 15.18 11.70 -11.91
CA THR A 214 16.24 11.04 -11.13
C THR A 214 17.42 10.65 -12.01
N LEU A 215 17.16 10.23 -13.25
CA LEU A 215 18.18 9.77 -14.18
C LEU A 215 18.63 10.90 -15.12
N SER A 216 19.95 11.08 -15.22
CA SER A 216 20.58 12.01 -16.16
C SER A 216 20.32 11.58 -17.61
N LYS A 217 20.01 12.57 -18.46
CA LYS A 217 19.86 12.37 -19.91
C LYS A 217 21.20 12.33 -20.64
N ASP A 218 22.20 13.04 -20.09
CA ASP A 218 23.44 13.35 -20.77
C ASP A 218 24.60 12.41 -20.38
N THR A 219 24.44 11.65 -19.30
CA THR A 219 25.48 10.74 -18.80
C THR A 219 25.05 9.28 -18.90
N PRO A 220 25.92 8.38 -19.41
CA PRO A 220 25.63 6.95 -19.44
C PRO A 220 25.26 6.42 -18.06
N SER A 221 24.17 5.66 -18.02
CA SER A 221 23.64 5.06 -16.80
C SER A 221 23.20 3.64 -17.08
N THR A 222 23.67 2.70 -16.28
CA THR A 222 23.17 1.31 -16.27
C THR A 222 22.41 1.10 -14.97
N VAL A 223 21.11 0.79 -15.06
CA VAL A 223 20.23 0.55 -13.91
C VAL A 223 20.04 -0.96 -13.72
N ALA A 224 20.41 -1.46 -12.55
CA ALA A 224 20.07 -2.81 -12.11
C ALA A 224 18.64 -2.84 -11.56
N VAL A 225 17.78 -3.71 -12.08
CA VAL A 225 16.44 -3.95 -11.53
C VAL A 225 16.38 -5.37 -10.99
N ILE A 226 16.18 -5.49 -9.69
CA ILE A 226 16.16 -6.78 -8.99
C ILE A 226 14.71 -7.15 -8.65
N GLY A 227 14.26 -8.29 -9.17
CA GLY A 227 12.91 -8.81 -8.95
C GLY A 227 12.16 -9.07 -10.26
N ALA A 228 11.05 -9.79 -10.17
CA ALA A 228 10.23 -10.20 -11.33
C ALA A 228 8.73 -10.15 -11.05
N SER A 229 8.32 -9.46 -9.98
CA SER A 229 6.92 -9.23 -9.64
C SER A 229 6.35 -8.05 -10.43
N HIS A 230 5.06 -7.76 -10.23
CA HIS A 230 4.36 -6.68 -10.93
C HIS A 230 5.08 -5.32 -10.87
N SER A 231 5.57 -4.92 -9.69
CA SER A 231 6.32 -3.66 -9.54
C SER A 231 7.65 -3.68 -10.31
N ALA A 232 8.35 -4.82 -10.34
CA ALA A 232 9.60 -4.93 -11.10
C ALA A 232 9.36 -4.73 -12.60
N ILE A 233 8.32 -5.37 -13.15
CA ILE A 233 7.99 -5.25 -14.58
C ILE A 233 7.54 -3.83 -14.94
N LEU A 234 6.80 -3.16 -14.07
CA LEU A 234 6.46 -1.75 -14.24
C LEU A 234 7.70 -0.86 -14.29
N VAL A 235 8.67 -1.08 -13.40
CA VAL A 235 9.94 -0.35 -13.41
C VAL A 235 10.71 -0.62 -14.71
N LEU A 236 10.79 -1.87 -15.17
CA LEU A 236 11.43 -2.21 -16.45
C LEU A 236 10.77 -1.48 -17.61
N ARG A 237 9.44 -1.43 -17.66
CA ARG A 237 8.71 -0.71 -18.70
C ARG A 237 8.99 0.80 -18.64
N ASN A 238 8.96 1.39 -17.45
CA ASN A 238 9.24 2.81 -17.28
C ASN A 238 10.68 3.15 -17.74
N LEU A 239 11.67 2.35 -17.35
CA LEU A 239 13.06 2.51 -17.78
C LEU A 239 13.23 2.32 -19.29
N TYR A 240 12.57 1.32 -19.88
CA TYR A 240 12.59 1.09 -21.31
C TYR A 240 12.04 2.31 -22.07
N ASN A 241 10.89 2.84 -21.64
CA ASN A 241 10.28 4.02 -22.25
C ASN A 241 11.22 5.23 -22.22
N LEU A 242 11.95 5.44 -21.11
CA LEU A 242 12.97 6.49 -21.04
C LEU A 242 14.14 6.20 -21.97
N ALA A 243 14.68 4.98 -21.96
CA ALA A 243 15.83 4.57 -22.75
C ALA A 243 15.57 4.70 -24.26
N SER A 244 14.36 4.35 -24.70
CA SER A 244 13.93 4.41 -26.10
C SER A 244 13.46 5.79 -26.55
N SER A 245 13.47 6.81 -25.69
CA SER A 245 12.98 8.15 -26.03
C SER A 245 13.90 9.28 -25.57
N THR A 246 13.98 9.55 -24.27
CA THR A 246 14.62 10.75 -23.72
C THR A 246 16.00 10.52 -23.11
N HIS A 247 16.37 9.26 -22.87
CA HIS A 247 17.61 8.86 -22.19
C HIS A 247 18.41 7.86 -23.04
N PRO A 248 18.99 8.28 -24.18
CA PRO A 248 19.58 7.36 -25.17
C PRO A 248 20.76 6.52 -24.63
N HIS A 249 21.42 7.01 -23.57
CA HIS A 249 22.54 6.34 -22.91
C HIS A 249 22.12 5.46 -21.71
N LEU A 250 20.82 5.32 -21.46
CA LEU A 250 20.29 4.45 -20.40
C LEU A 250 20.32 2.99 -20.85
N ARG A 251 20.84 2.11 -19.98
CA ARG A 251 20.82 0.65 -20.14
C ARG A 251 20.27 0.00 -18.89
N ILE A 252 19.72 -1.20 -19.05
CA ILE A 252 19.00 -1.91 -17.99
C ILE A 252 19.61 -3.31 -17.85
N LYS A 253 19.97 -3.71 -16.63
CA LYS A 253 20.24 -5.11 -16.28
C LYS A 253 19.11 -5.62 -15.39
N TRP A 254 18.35 -6.59 -15.87
CA TRP A 254 17.22 -7.16 -15.15
C TRP A 254 17.62 -8.48 -14.48
N PHE A 255 17.60 -8.51 -13.15
CA PHE A 255 17.95 -9.68 -12.35
C PHE A 255 16.69 -10.44 -11.90
N THR A 256 16.58 -11.70 -12.31
CA THR A 256 15.42 -12.55 -11.96
C THR A 256 15.83 -13.96 -11.55
N ARG A 257 15.16 -14.49 -10.52
CA ARG A 257 15.37 -15.85 -10.00
C ARG A 257 14.59 -16.93 -10.72
N HIS A 258 13.45 -16.55 -11.32
CA HIS A 258 12.45 -17.48 -11.83
C HIS A 258 11.81 -16.92 -13.10
N PRO A 259 11.19 -17.79 -13.92
CA PRO A 259 10.30 -17.34 -14.98
C PRO A 259 9.18 -16.44 -14.45
N LEU A 260 8.63 -15.59 -15.33
CA LEU A 260 7.50 -14.76 -15.01
C LEU A 260 6.29 -15.62 -14.65
N ARG A 261 5.49 -15.15 -13.70
CA ARG A 261 4.28 -15.82 -13.24
C ARG A 261 3.10 -14.91 -13.49
N TYR A 262 2.07 -15.45 -14.13
CA TYR A 262 0.87 -14.71 -14.50
C TYR A 262 -0.28 -15.13 -13.59
N ALA A 263 -1.18 -14.18 -13.36
CA ALA A 263 -2.47 -14.52 -12.79
C ALA A 263 -3.34 -15.14 -13.89
N GLU A 264 -4.02 -16.22 -13.57
CA GLU A 264 -4.86 -16.95 -14.53
C GLU A 264 -6.31 -16.93 -14.04
N GLU A 265 -7.22 -16.46 -14.89
CA GLU A 265 -8.65 -16.54 -14.58
C GLU A 265 -9.11 -18.00 -14.66
N LYS A 266 -9.78 -18.44 -13.60
CA LYS A 266 -10.41 -19.76 -13.47
C LYS A 266 -11.92 -19.54 -13.26
N ASP A 267 -12.68 -20.62 -13.15
CA ASP A 267 -14.12 -20.54 -12.91
C ASP A 267 -14.44 -19.94 -11.53
N GLY A 268 -14.73 -18.63 -11.49
CA GLY A 268 -15.09 -17.90 -10.27
C GLY A 268 -13.93 -17.43 -9.38
N TRP A 269 -12.67 -17.77 -9.71
CA TRP A 269 -11.48 -17.37 -8.95
C TRP A 269 -10.27 -17.09 -9.86
N ILE A 270 -9.15 -16.63 -9.27
CA ILE A 270 -7.93 -16.29 -10.00
C ILE A 270 -6.76 -17.01 -9.36
N LEU A 271 -6.05 -17.83 -10.14
CA LEU A 271 -4.81 -18.46 -9.70
C LEU A 271 -3.70 -17.42 -9.63
N ARG A 272 -2.94 -17.42 -8.53
CA ARG A 272 -1.91 -16.39 -8.21
C ARG A 272 -2.49 -14.98 -8.22
N ASP A 273 -3.65 -14.81 -7.58
CA ASP A 273 -4.36 -13.54 -7.52
C ASP A 273 -3.55 -12.43 -6.83
N ASN A 274 -2.65 -12.77 -5.90
CA ASN A 274 -1.84 -11.79 -5.18
C ASN A 274 -0.41 -11.68 -5.72
N THR A 275 0.09 -12.75 -6.35
CA THR A 275 1.51 -12.86 -6.74
C THR A 275 1.76 -12.84 -8.25
N GLY A 276 0.74 -13.07 -9.08
CA GLY A 276 0.84 -13.12 -10.53
C GLY A 276 0.73 -11.75 -11.22
N LEU A 277 1.39 -11.61 -12.37
CA LEU A 277 1.24 -10.46 -13.26
C LEU A 277 -0.18 -10.39 -13.85
N LYS A 278 -0.71 -9.17 -13.95
CA LYS A 278 -2.08 -8.88 -14.43
C LYS A 278 -2.15 -7.63 -15.29
N GLY A 279 -3.26 -7.50 -16.00
CA GLY A 279 -3.60 -6.32 -16.79
C GLY A 279 -2.57 -6.00 -17.85
N HIS A 280 -2.47 -4.74 -18.21
CA HIS A 280 -1.57 -4.24 -19.25
C HIS A 280 -0.07 -4.53 -18.97
N VAL A 281 0.34 -4.70 -17.70
CA VAL A 281 1.71 -5.11 -17.35
C VAL A 281 1.97 -6.57 -17.75
N ALA A 282 1.01 -7.46 -17.53
CA ALA A 282 1.11 -8.84 -17.96
C ALA A 282 1.19 -8.95 -19.49
N THR A 283 0.36 -8.18 -20.19
CA THR A 283 0.39 -8.10 -21.66
C THR A 283 1.76 -7.67 -22.16
N TRP A 284 2.25 -6.53 -21.66
CA TRP A 284 3.58 -6.01 -22.03
C TRP A 284 4.71 -7.00 -21.73
N ALA A 285 4.64 -7.71 -20.60
CA ALA A 285 5.64 -8.71 -20.25
C ALA A 285 5.65 -9.90 -21.24
N LYS A 286 4.47 -10.39 -21.64
CA LYS A 286 4.35 -11.46 -22.64
C LYS A 286 4.89 -11.04 -24.01
N GLU A 287 4.64 -9.80 -24.39
CA GLU A 287 5.07 -9.25 -25.69
C GLU A 287 6.58 -8.97 -25.77
N HIS A 288 7.26 -8.83 -24.62
CA HIS A 288 8.63 -8.29 -24.63
C HIS A 288 9.66 -8.99 -23.75
N LEU A 289 9.26 -9.71 -22.70
CA LEU A 289 10.18 -10.19 -21.65
C LEU A 289 10.27 -11.71 -21.51
N GLU A 290 9.37 -12.45 -22.16
CA GLU A 290 9.42 -13.93 -22.17
C GLU A 290 10.71 -14.43 -22.83
N GLU A 291 11.20 -15.59 -22.40
CA GLU A 291 12.52 -16.11 -22.80
C GLU A 291 12.64 -16.29 -24.32
N ASP A 292 11.57 -16.79 -24.95
CA ASP A 292 11.46 -17.03 -26.39
C ASP A 292 11.13 -15.77 -27.20
N VAL A 293 10.83 -14.65 -26.52
CA VAL A 293 10.43 -13.38 -27.16
C VAL A 293 11.50 -12.30 -27.03
N LEU A 294 12.20 -12.25 -25.88
CA LEU A 294 13.06 -11.12 -25.50
C LEU A 294 14.11 -10.82 -26.57
N SER A 295 14.80 -11.82 -27.13
CA SER A 295 15.87 -11.60 -28.10
C SER A 295 15.42 -10.93 -29.40
N ALA A 296 14.15 -11.09 -29.79
CA ALA A 296 13.57 -10.46 -30.97
C ALA A 296 12.84 -9.15 -30.64
N SER A 297 12.55 -8.90 -29.36
CA SER A 297 11.87 -7.71 -28.90
C SER A 297 12.76 -6.46 -29.01
N PRO A 298 12.22 -5.28 -29.37
CA PRO A 298 12.96 -4.01 -29.31
C PRO A 298 13.53 -3.70 -27.93
N VAL A 299 12.92 -4.24 -26.86
CA VAL A 299 13.40 -4.09 -25.48
C VAL A 299 14.82 -4.64 -25.30
N SER A 300 15.23 -5.68 -26.04
CA SER A 300 16.58 -6.26 -25.95
C SER A 300 17.72 -5.30 -26.32
N GLN A 301 17.42 -4.23 -27.06
CA GLN A 301 18.43 -3.21 -27.40
C GLN A 301 18.88 -2.40 -26.17
N PHE A 302 18.04 -2.34 -25.12
CA PHE A 302 18.26 -1.55 -23.93
C PHE A 302 18.40 -2.41 -22.66
N LEU A 303 17.81 -3.60 -22.67
CA LEU A 303 17.70 -4.48 -21.52
C LEU A 303 18.46 -5.79 -21.73
N GLN A 304 19.33 -6.11 -20.76
CA GLN A 304 19.96 -7.41 -20.62
C GLN A 304 19.33 -8.16 -19.44
N LYS A 305 18.80 -9.36 -19.70
CA LYS A 305 18.32 -10.27 -18.65
C LYS A 305 19.51 -11.01 -18.02
N VAL A 306 19.52 -11.06 -16.69
CA VAL A 306 20.50 -11.75 -15.87
C VAL A 306 19.76 -12.73 -14.96
N SER A 307 19.84 -14.01 -15.30
CA SER A 307 19.21 -15.07 -14.50
C SER A 307 20.04 -15.37 -13.25
N THR A 308 19.37 -15.45 -12.11
CA THR A 308 19.95 -15.86 -10.83
C THR A 308 19.19 -17.06 -10.26
N THR A 309 19.74 -17.68 -9.23
CA THR A 309 19.09 -18.70 -8.40
C THR A 309 19.41 -18.40 -6.95
N ARG A 310 18.69 -18.99 -6.00
CA ARG A 310 19.02 -18.82 -4.57
C ARG A 310 20.47 -19.23 -4.24
N GLY A 311 21.04 -20.19 -4.97
CA GLY A 311 22.38 -20.71 -4.70
C GLY A 311 23.53 -19.87 -5.24
N ASN A 312 23.30 -19.05 -6.28
CA ASN A 312 24.36 -18.28 -6.95
C ASN A 312 24.10 -16.76 -6.99
N GLU A 313 22.99 -16.29 -6.43
CA GLU A 313 22.57 -14.88 -6.49
C GLU A 313 23.67 -13.91 -6.03
N GLN A 314 24.35 -14.19 -4.93
CA GLN A 314 25.42 -13.32 -4.41
C GLN A 314 26.63 -13.23 -5.34
N GLU A 315 27.04 -14.35 -5.92
CA GLU A 315 28.14 -14.39 -6.88
C GLU A 315 27.79 -13.63 -8.16
N VAL A 316 26.58 -13.85 -8.68
CA VAL A 316 26.09 -13.13 -9.87
C VAL A 316 25.96 -11.64 -9.59
N TYR A 317 25.45 -11.23 -8.42
CA TYR A 317 25.39 -9.82 -8.04
C TYR A 317 26.77 -9.19 -7.95
N ALA A 318 27.72 -9.81 -7.26
CA ALA A 318 29.09 -9.30 -7.16
C ALA A 318 29.75 -9.12 -8.54
N ARG A 319 29.47 -10.03 -9.47
CA ARG A 319 30.01 -9.95 -10.84
C ARG A 319 29.32 -8.89 -11.70
N GLU A 320 27.99 -8.85 -11.70
CA GLU A 320 27.21 -8.11 -12.70
C GLU A 320 26.86 -6.69 -12.26
N LEU A 321 26.72 -6.45 -10.96
CA LEU A 321 26.36 -5.13 -10.42
C LEU A 321 27.51 -4.13 -10.45
N LYS A 322 28.76 -4.61 -10.56
CA LYS A 322 29.94 -3.74 -10.67
C LYS A 322 29.89 -2.80 -11.89
N ASP A 323 29.17 -3.22 -12.94
CA ASP A 323 28.98 -2.44 -14.17
C ASP A 323 27.73 -1.54 -14.12
N CYS A 324 26.98 -1.60 -13.01
CA CYS A 324 25.77 -0.81 -12.82
C CYS A 324 26.10 0.49 -12.06
N THR A 325 25.39 1.55 -12.42
CA THR A 325 25.49 2.88 -11.80
C THR A 325 24.42 3.09 -10.73
N HIS A 326 23.25 2.47 -10.94
CA HIS A 326 22.09 2.62 -10.09
C HIS A 326 21.41 1.28 -9.86
N CYS A 327 20.58 1.19 -8.83
CA CYS A 327 19.74 0.01 -8.59
C CYS A 327 18.31 0.35 -8.16
N VAL A 328 17.40 -0.57 -8.48
CA VAL A 328 16.03 -0.64 -7.96
C VAL A 328 15.79 -2.05 -7.43
N GLN A 329 15.46 -2.16 -6.14
CA GLN A 329 15.07 -3.41 -5.49
C GLN A 329 13.55 -3.51 -5.45
N ALA A 330 12.98 -4.39 -6.29
CA ALA A 330 11.54 -4.66 -6.38
C ALA A 330 11.21 -6.04 -5.78
N ILE A 331 11.65 -6.24 -4.53
CA ILE A 331 11.69 -7.55 -3.86
C ILE A 331 10.64 -7.74 -2.76
N GLY A 332 9.66 -6.84 -2.69
CA GLY A 332 8.55 -6.91 -1.75
C GLY A 332 8.52 -5.71 -0.80
N TYR A 333 7.67 -5.84 0.22
CA TYR A 333 7.41 -4.81 1.22
C TYR A 333 7.61 -5.40 2.62
N VAL A 334 8.05 -4.55 3.54
CA VAL A 334 8.15 -4.86 4.97
C VAL A 334 7.20 -3.97 5.75
N LYS A 335 6.61 -4.52 6.81
CA LYS A 335 5.77 -3.76 7.75
C LYS A 335 6.50 -2.51 8.23
N SER A 336 5.79 -1.39 8.24
CA SER A 336 6.29 -0.19 8.91
C SER A 336 6.46 -0.46 10.41
N PRO A 337 7.43 0.19 11.08
CA PRO A 337 7.65 0.03 12.51
C PRO A 337 6.37 0.24 13.31
N LEU A 338 6.15 -0.61 14.32
CA LEU A 338 5.03 -0.47 15.24
C LEU A 338 5.40 0.47 16.39
N PRO A 339 4.41 1.13 17.03
CA PRO A 339 4.66 1.83 18.28
C PRO A 339 5.19 0.88 19.36
N ASP A 340 5.78 1.42 20.41
CA ASP A 340 6.11 0.64 21.60
C ASP A 340 4.81 0.11 22.24
N LEU A 341 4.60 -1.21 22.18
CA LEU A 341 3.40 -1.86 22.71
C LEU A 341 3.70 -2.55 24.04
N LEU A 342 2.95 -2.19 25.07
CA LEU A 342 3.05 -2.74 26.41
C LEU A 342 1.74 -3.40 26.86
N VAL A 343 1.84 -4.53 27.54
CA VAL A 343 0.72 -5.15 28.27
C VAL A 343 1.20 -5.38 29.70
N ASN A 344 0.46 -4.87 30.69
CA ASN A 344 0.85 -4.91 32.10
C ASN A 344 2.29 -4.37 32.32
N ASP A 345 2.60 -3.24 31.69
CA ASP A 345 3.91 -2.58 31.69
C ASP A 345 5.09 -3.40 31.12
N GLN A 346 4.82 -4.52 30.44
CA GLN A 346 5.84 -5.35 29.80
C GLN A 346 5.76 -5.26 28.28
N LYS A 347 6.92 -5.25 27.61
CA LYS A 347 6.99 -5.34 26.14
C LYS A 347 6.52 -6.72 25.69
N VAL A 348 5.53 -6.72 24.80
CA VAL A 348 4.99 -7.93 24.18
C VAL A 348 5.64 -8.19 22.82
N ASP A 349 5.94 -9.45 22.53
CA ASP A 349 6.40 -9.87 21.19
C ASP A 349 5.18 -10.37 20.41
N LEU A 350 4.72 -9.59 19.44
CA LEU A 350 3.43 -9.83 18.80
C LEU A 350 3.51 -10.81 17.64
N GLN A 351 2.54 -11.73 17.61
CA GLN A 351 2.16 -12.52 16.45
C GLN A 351 0.78 -12.11 15.98
N PHE A 352 0.68 -11.78 14.69
CA PHE A 352 -0.59 -11.42 14.08
C PHE A 352 -1.35 -12.69 13.67
N ASP A 353 -2.63 -12.77 14.04
CA ASP A 353 -3.53 -13.79 13.53
C ASP A 353 -4.24 -13.30 12.26
N HIS A 354 -3.91 -13.95 11.15
CA HIS A 354 -4.44 -13.66 9.82
C HIS A 354 -5.93 -13.98 9.65
N ASP A 355 -6.55 -14.73 10.58
CA ASP A 355 -7.95 -15.16 10.46
C ASP A 355 -8.90 -14.26 11.26
N SER A 356 -8.49 -13.81 12.45
CA SER A 356 -9.26 -12.90 13.33
C SER A 356 -8.87 -11.43 13.23
N ALA A 357 -7.71 -11.13 12.63
CA ALA A 357 -7.05 -9.84 12.66
C ALA A 357 -6.57 -9.38 14.06
N GLY A 358 -6.58 -10.28 15.05
CA GLY A 358 -6.06 -10.02 16.38
C GLY A 358 -4.55 -10.26 16.50
N PHE A 359 -4.04 -10.13 17.73
CA PHE A 359 -2.67 -10.46 18.06
C PHE A 359 -2.59 -11.38 19.28
N GLU A 360 -1.54 -12.19 19.31
CA GLU A 360 -1.13 -13.00 20.45
C GLU A 360 0.29 -12.60 20.87
N ASP A 361 0.62 -12.72 22.16
CA ASP A 361 2.01 -12.67 22.61
C ASP A 361 2.69 -14.01 22.24
N LYS A 362 3.73 -13.96 21.41
CA LYS A 362 4.51 -15.13 20.97
C LYS A 362 5.06 -15.97 22.10
N LYS A 363 5.33 -15.35 23.26
CA LYS A 363 5.95 -16.04 24.40
C LYS A 363 4.92 -16.84 25.19
N THR A 364 3.71 -16.32 25.34
CA THR A 364 2.67 -16.94 26.19
C THR A 364 1.57 -17.63 25.38
N GLY A 365 1.39 -17.26 24.11
CA GLY A 365 0.25 -17.66 23.28
C GLY A 365 -1.06 -16.99 23.67
N GLU A 366 -1.03 -15.99 24.57
CA GLU A 366 -2.23 -15.30 25.04
C GLU A 366 -2.65 -14.21 24.06
N VAL A 367 -3.95 -14.12 23.80
CA VAL A 367 -4.55 -13.07 22.97
C VAL A 367 -4.35 -11.71 23.64
N VAL A 368 -3.81 -10.76 22.89
CA VAL A 368 -3.67 -9.36 23.29
C VAL A 368 -5.00 -8.65 23.05
N ARG A 369 -5.80 -8.57 24.12
CA ARG A 369 -7.16 -8.03 24.08
C ARG A 369 -7.21 -6.61 23.51
N GLY A 370 -8.24 -6.36 22.69
CA GLY A 370 -8.49 -5.05 22.08
C GLY A 370 -7.46 -4.60 21.04
N LEU A 371 -6.44 -5.41 20.70
CA LEU A 371 -5.44 -5.08 19.69
C LEU A 371 -5.74 -5.79 18.37
N TYR A 372 -5.88 -5.02 17.29
CA TYR A 372 -6.19 -5.55 15.96
C TYR A 372 -5.32 -4.89 14.89
N GLY A 373 -5.17 -5.55 13.74
CA GLY A 373 -4.34 -5.08 12.64
C GLY A 373 -5.03 -5.24 11.30
N ALA A 374 -4.80 -4.31 10.37
CA ALA A 374 -5.32 -4.44 9.01
C ALA A 374 -4.39 -3.86 7.94
N GLY A 375 -4.66 -4.23 6.69
CA GLY A 375 -3.98 -3.72 5.50
C GLY A 375 -2.78 -4.54 5.09
N ILE A 376 -1.90 -3.96 4.27
CA ILE A 376 -0.69 -4.64 3.77
C ILE A 376 0.24 -5.10 4.89
N ALA A 377 0.23 -4.40 6.04
CA ALA A 377 0.98 -4.79 7.21
C ALA A 377 0.43 -6.08 7.85
N PHE A 378 -0.89 -6.25 7.81
CA PHE A 378 -1.65 -7.25 8.53
C PHE A 378 -2.74 -7.85 7.62
N PRO A 379 -2.34 -8.51 6.52
CA PRO A 379 -3.28 -8.97 5.50
C PRO A 379 -3.98 -10.27 5.92
N GLU A 380 -5.16 -10.52 5.38
CA GLU A 380 -5.79 -11.84 5.48
C GLU A 380 -4.94 -12.90 4.76
N ARG A 381 -4.82 -14.08 5.35
CA ARG A 381 -4.24 -15.25 4.68
C ARG A 381 -5.36 -15.97 3.93
N VAL A 382 -5.17 -16.20 2.64
CA VAL A 382 -6.14 -16.89 1.78
C VAL A 382 -5.51 -18.12 1.17
N THR A 383 -6.32 -19.17 1.00
CA THR A 383 -5.92 -20.40 0.30
C THR A 383 -6.82 -20.54 -0.93
N ASP A 384 -6.20 -20.69 -2.10
CA ASP A 384 -6.95 -20.92 -3.33
C ASP A 384 -7.42 -22.40 -3.46
N PRO A 385 -8.31 -22.72 -4.41
CA PRO A 385 -8.80 -24.09 -4.60
C PRO A 385 -7.72 -25.13 -4.95
N GLU A 386 -6.53 -24.71 -5.40
CA GLU A 386 -5.38 -25.59 -5.65
C GLU A 386 -4.47 -25.76 -4.42
N GLY A 387 -4.84 -25.15 -3.28
CA GLY A 387 -4.09 -25.23 -2.03
C GLY A 387 -2.94 -24.23 -1.93
N ASN A 388 -2.80 -23.29 -2.86
CA ASN A 388 -1.78 -22.26 -2.74
C ASN A 388 -2.19 -21.21 -1.70
N VAL A 389 -1.26 -20.88 -0.81
CA VAL A 389 -1.48 -19.88 0.25
C VAL A 389 -0.89 -18.54 -0.17
N GLU A 390 -1.69 -17.49 -0.11
CA GLU A 390 -1.31 -16.11 -0.42
C GLU A 390 -1.77 -15.13 0.67
N MET A 391 -1.17 -13.95 0.70
CA MET A 391 -1.62 -12.83 1.53
C MET A 391 -2.48 -11.89 0.70
N ALA A 392 -3.71 -11.64 1.14
CA ALA A 392 -4.70 -10.86 0.43
C ALA A 392 -4.43 -9.35 0.55
N VAL A 393 -3.69 -8.80 -0.41
CA VAL A 393 -3.32 -7.38 -0.42
C VAL A 393 -4.07 -6.64 -1.52
N GLY A 394 -4.86 -5.63 -1.14
CA GLY A 394 -5.61 -4.77 -2.05
C GLY A 394 -6.85 -4.18 -1.38
N LEU A 395 -7.30 -3.01 -1.84
CA LEU A 395 -8.37 -2.25 -1.19
C LEU A 395 -9.62 -3.11 -0.93
N PHE A 396 -10.17 -3.72 -1.98
CA PHE A 396 -11.35 -4.57 -1.86
C PHE A 396 -11.14 -5.77 -0.93
N LYS A 397 -9.92 -6.32 -0.88
CA LYS A 397 -9.56 -7.44 -0.01
C LYS A 397 -9.54 -7.00 1.45
N PHE A 398 -8.97 -5.83 1.75
CA PHE A 398 -9.02 -5.24 3.09
C PHE A 398 -10.45 -5.02 3.56
N MET A 399 -11.32 -4.49 2.68
CA MET A 399 -12.74 -4.31 2.98
C MET A 399 -13.44 -5.65 3.26
N LYS A 400 -13.26 -6.65 2.39
CA LYS A 400 -13.82 -7.99 2.61
C LYS A 400 -13.38 -8.61 3.93
N PHE A 401 -12.09 -8.50 4.25
CA PHE A 401 -11.54 -9.03 5.48
C PHE A 401 -12.15 -8.34 6.70
N LEU A 402 -12.14 -7.01 6.73
CA LEU A 402 -12.67 -6.22 7.84
C LEU A 402 -14.16 -6.45 8.06
N ARG A 403 -14.97 -6.53 7.01
CA ARG A 403 -16.40 -6.87 7.14
C ARG A 403 -16.65 -8.22 7.80
N ARG A 404 -15.71 -9.17 7.64
CA ARG A 404 -15.81 -10.50 8.24
C ARG A 404 -15.40 -10.48 9.71
N VAL A 405 -14.33 -9.75 10.06
CA VAL A 405 -13.69 -9.87 11.40
C VAL A 405 -14.12 -8.79 12.39
N VAL A 406 -14.42 -7.58 11.96
CA VAL A 406 -14.78 -6.46 12.86
C VAL A 406 -15.99 -6.78 13.76
N PRO A 407 -17.06 -7.45 13.28
CA PRO A 407 -18.19 -7.83 14.15
C PRO A 407 -17.81 -8.83 15.27
N GLN A 408 -16.66 -9.49 15.16
CA GLN A 408 -16.16 -10.46 16.13
C GLN A 408 -15.19 -9.82 17.13
N TRP A 409 -14.72 -8.60 16.87
CA TRP A 409 -13.80 -7.90 17.74
C TRP A 409 -14.46 -7.55 19.06
N LYS A 410 -13.73 -7.78 20.14
CA LYS A 410 -14.15 -7.48 21.50
C LYS A 410 -13.19 -6.46 22.11
N ALA A 411 -13.79 -5.49 22.80
CA ALA A 411 -13.14 -4.64 23.77
C ALA A 411 -12.62 -5.47 24.94
#